data_AF-A0A9Q8ZCB9-F1
#
_entry.id   AF-A0A9Q8ZCB9-F1
#
_cell.length_a   1.000
_cell.length_b   1.000
_cell.length_c   1.000
_cell.angle_alpha   90.00
_cell.angle_beta   90.00
_cell.angle_gamma   90.00
#
_symmetry.space_group_name_H-M   'P 1'
#
loop_
_entity.id
_entity.type
_entity.pdbx_description
1 polymer ?
#
loop_
_entity_poly.entity_id
_entity_poly.type
_entity_poly.pdbx_seq_one_letter_code
_entity_poly.pdbx_strand_id
1 'polypeptide(L)'
;MSVETVSKPFRFRDLPGEVTYADTALGFQIRNRIYRVLLCDLKPPQENVTYGDMLRLPRIKHETELSILQTSKEIYREAYGVMIKTNRFVKVTSADCIPIRGTMLGQRTPIVTEIQSRVNQFKGYVLSVRLGLKDPIDMEAVQAESRCPELIEPITVMILHRDLGKVCQGINDLDAHMPGFSESLKISIRMAPVLDSIRDNSISPSFEGFFSQNTQETLLAPLRANLNGYKGVVVKGHVDKSVATAFREDLKKDRYSDPEAVLAQFTAAKQEGSRLFQGRQTTPAWMKWQDAAVEIDSMVKSASWSNLVRRGKQDFVPQLANIYFLMRLNTIQVQLSQWQDDPFMASTLAEDSINYAYKSLKKDYWMKGFKHTASDQHLAKLYFRHATFLRLEGNPRGRQNAMILIDRALAKQPEDPALLREKERIMQWIR
;
A
#
# COMPACT_ATOMS: atom_id res chain seq x y z
N MET A 1 -54.56 39.37 -36.72
CA MET A 1 -53.48 38.49 -37.18
C MET A 1 -52.52 38.29 -36.02
N SER A 2 -52.67 37.19 -35.29
CA SER A 2 -51.80 36.80 -34.18
C SER A 2 -50.52 36.20 -34.76
N VAL A 3 -49.38 36.84 -34.47
CA VAL A 3 -48.05 36.33 -34.83
C VAL A 3 -47.74 35.18 -33.88
N GLU A 4 -47.88 33.94 -34.35
CA GLU A 4 -47.37 32.76 -33.65
C GLU A 4 -45.85 32.86 -33.57
N THR A 5 -45.33 33.19 -32.40
CA THR A 5 -43.92 33.03 -32.10
C THR A 5 -43.62 31.53 -32.05
N VAL A 6 -43.05 31.00 -33.12
CA VAL A 6 -42.53 29.63 -33.19
C VAL A 6 -41.46 29.46 -32.11
N SER A 7 -41.83 28.84 -30.99
CA SER A 7 -40.92 28.51 -29.90
C SER A 7 -39.91 27.48 -30.39
N LYS A 8 -38.64 27.87 -30.50
CA LYS A 8 -37.58 26.91 -30.84
C LYS A 8 -37.41 25.93 -29.68
N PRO A 9 -37.36 24.61 -29.94
CA PRO A 9 -37.15 23.62 -28.89
C PRO A 9 -35.78 23.81 -28.24
N PHE A 10 -35.76 23.80 -26.91
CA PHE A 10 -34.55 23.89 -26.11
C PHE A 10 -33.59 22.75 -26.43
N ARG A 11 -32.32 23.09 -26.69
CA ARG A 11 -31.26 22.14 -26.98
C ARG A 11 -30.30 22.11 -25.80
N PHE A 12 -29.70 20.95 -25.55
CA PHE A 12 -28.64 20.81 -24.54
C PHE A 12 -27.49 21.81 -24.73
N ARG A 13 -27.24 22.25 -25.97
CA ARG A 13 -26.22 23.24 -26.32
C ARG A 13 -26.58 24.68 -25.93
N ASP A 14 -27.86 24.94 -25.66
CA ASP A 14 -28.32 26.24 -25.18
C ASP A 14 -27.93 26.45 -23.70
N LEU A 15 -27.48 25.39 -23.00
CA LEU A 15 -26.87 25.49 -21.67
C LEU A 15 -25.44 26.06 -21.76
N PRO A 16 -24.97 26.85 -20.79
CA PRO A 16 -23.60 27.37 -20.79
C PRO A 16 -22.53 26.27 -20.73
N GLY A 17 -21.53 26.37 -21.62
CA GLY A 17 -20.36 25.49 -21.72
C GLY A 17 -19.06 26.08 -21.15
N GLU A 18 -17.92 25.49 -21.51
CA GLU A 18 -16.58 25.98 -21.14
C GLU A 18 -16.37 27.38 -21.75
N VAL A 19 -16.34 28.43 -20.91
CA VAL A 19 -16.08 29.81 -21.34
C VAL A 19 -14.58 30.03 -21.35
N THR A 20 -14.01 30.23 -22.54
CA THR A 20 -12.73 30.93 -22.69
C THR A 20 -13.02 32.41 -22.41
N TYR A 21 -12.15 33.06 -21.64
CA TYR A 21 -12.15 34.48 -21.20
C TYR A 21 -12.63 34.76 -19.77
N ALA A 22 -11.79 35.54 -19.10
CA ALA A 22 -11.52 35.61 -17.67
C ALA A 22 -12.47 36.47 -16.81
N ASP A 23 -13.58 36.99 -17.35
CA ASP A 23 -14.22 38.16 -16.72
C ASP A 23 -15.66 37.98 -16.19
N THR A 24 -16.16 36.77 -15.98
CA THR A 24 -17.36 36.58 -15.15
C THR A 24 -17.23 35.40 -14.19
N ALA A 25 -16.76 35.72 -12.99
CA ALA A 25 -16.74 34.86 -11.83
C ALA A 25 -18.15 34.58 -11.26
N LEU A 26 -19.06 34.04 -12.08
CA LEU A 26 -20.22 33.22 -11.65
C LEU A 26 -21.00 32.62 -12.84
N GLY A 27 -20.37 32.40 -14.00
CA GLY A 27 -21.00 31.67 -15.09
C GLY A 27 -21.21 30.21 -14.69
N PHE A 28 -22.44 29.82 -14.35
CA PHE A 28 -22.82 28.44 -14.06
C PHE A 28 -22.48 27.55 -15.27
N GLN A 29 -21.38 26.78 -15.21
CA GLN A 29 -21.00 25.80 -16.24
C GLN A 29 -21.87 24.54 -16.14
N ILE A 30 -23.16 24.69 -16.47
CA ILE A 30 -24.17 23.64 -16.29
C ILE A 30 -23.79 22.39 -17.09
N ARG A 31 -23.29 22.53 -18.33
CA ARG A 31 -22.86 21.36 -19.13
C ARG A 31 -21.74 20.57 -18.46
N ASN A 32 -20.71 21.24 -17.94
CA ASN A 32 -19.60 20.57 -17.24
C ASN A 32 -20.06 19.84 -15.97
N ARG A 33 -21.03 20.42 -15.23
CA ARG A 33 -21.64 19.74 -14.07
C ARG A 33 -22.41 18.50 -14.50
N ILE A 34 -23.20 18.59 -15.56
CA ILE A 34 -23.94 17.44 -16.11
C ILE A 34 -22.96 16.35 -16.55
N TYR A 35 -21.89 16.70 -17.27
CA TYR A 35 -20.85 15.73 -17.65
C TYR A 35 -20.20 15.06 -16.45
N ARG A 36 -19.93 15.79 -15.36
CA ARG A 36 -19.38 15.21 -14.13
C ARG A 36 -20.34 14.22 -13.48
N VAL A 37 -21.62 14.56 -13.38
CA VAL A 37 -22.65 13.66 -12.84
C VAL A 37 -22.75 12.39 -13.69
N LEU A 38 -22.81 12.53 -15.02
CA LEU A 38 -23.01 11.40 -15.92
C LEU A 38 -21.77 10.51 -16.10
N LEU A 39 -20.56 11.09 -16.06
CA LEU A 39 -19.32 10.41 -16.49
C LEU A 39 -18.27 10.26 -15.39
N CYS A 40 -18.41 10.96 -14.26
CA CYS A 40 -17.37 11.03 -13.22
C CYS A 40 -17.84 10.59 -11.83
N ASP A 41 -19.12 10.23 -11.65
CA ASP A 41 -19.62 9.65 -10.39
C ASP A 41 -19.19 8.18 -10.26
N LEU A 42 -17.90 7.98 -10.02
CA LEU A 42 -17.26 6.69 -9.84
C LEU A 42 -17.24 6.33 -8.36
N LYS A 43 -18.26 5.61 -7.91
CA LYS A 43 -18.44 5.20 -6.51
C LYS A 43 -17.39 4.15 -6.11
N PRO A 44 -16.83 4.23 -4.89
CA PRO A 44 -15.88 3.24 -4.40
C PRO A 44 -16.52 1.84 -4.34
N PRO A 45 -15.71 0.77 -4.34
CA PRO A 45 -16.22 -0.59 -4.17
C PRO A 45 -16.96 -0.76 -2.84
N GLN A 46 -17.92 -1.68 -2.77
CA GLN A 46 -18.58 -2.00 -1.49
C GLN A 46 -17.58 -2.59 -0.49
N GLU A 47 -17.73 -2.22 0.77
CA GLU A 47 -16.83 -2.67 1.84
C GLU A 47 -17.07 -4.12 2.24
N ASN A 48 -18.30 -4.64 2.06
CA ASN A 48 -18.69 -6.01 2.36
C ASN A 48 -18.06 -6.99 1.37
N VAL A 49 -17.04 -7.72 1.80
CA VAL A 49 -16.30 -8.71 0.99
C VAL A 49 -16.82 -10.09 1.29
N THR A 50 -17.25 -10.84 0.28
CA THR A 50 -17.46 -12.28 0.41
C THR A 50 -16.15 -13.03 0.17
N TYR A 51 -16.02 -14.27 0.64
CA TYR A 51 -14.82 -15.09 0.37
C TYR A 51 -14.48 -15.18 -1.13
N GLY A 52 -15.48 -15.21 -2.01
CA GLY A 52 -15.28 -15.23 -3.46
C GLY A 52 -14.71 -13.92 -4.04
N ASP A 53 -14.88 -12.81 -3.33
CA ASP A 53 -14.34 -11.50 -3.72
C ASP A 53 -12.86 -11.34 -3.34
N MET A 54 -12.32 -12.17 -2.44
CA MET A 54 -10.91 -12.10 -2.01
C MET A 54 -9.93 -12.38 -3.16
N LEU A 55 -10.37 -13.12 -4.19
CA LEU A 55 -9.55 -13.45 -5.37
C LEU A 55 -9.74 -12.48 -6.53
N ARG A 56 -10.63 -11.48 -6.40
CA ARG A 56 -10.99 -10.56 -7.48
C ARG A 56 -10.65 -9.13 -7.09
N LEU A 57 -10.06 -8.40 -8.04
CA LEU A 57 -9.76 -6.99 -7.82
C LEU A 57 -11.06 -6.20 -7.60
N PRO A 58 -11.15 -5.37 -6.54
CA PRO A 58 -12.33 -4.57 -6.28
C PRO A 58 -12.66 -3.70 -7.49
N ARG A 59 -13.86 -3.84 -8.05
CA ARG A 59 -14.29 -3.05 -9.20
C ARG A 59 -15.05 -1.82 -8.75
N ILE A 60 -14.71 -0.68 -9.33
CA ILE A 60 -15.47 0.56 -9.21
C ILE A 60 -16.85 0.30 -9.82
N LYS A 61 -17.91 0.66 -9.09
CA LYS A 61 -19.27 0.59 -9.63
C LYS A 61 -19.48 1.75 -10.58
N HIS A 62 -20.01 1.44 -11.76
CA HIS A 62 -20.28 2.40 -12.81
C HIS A 62 -21.79 2.55 -12.98
N GLU A 63 -22.32 3.70 -12.59
CA GLU A 63 -23.61 4.23 -13.08
C GLU A 63 -23.33 5.26 -14.21
N THR A 64 -22.25 5.07 -14.98
CA THR A 64 -21.84 6.04 -15.98
C THR A 64 -22.66 5.92 -17.25
N GLU A 65 -23.41 6.98 -17.57
CA GLU A 65 -24.21 7.10 -18.78
C GLU A 65 -23.35 7.60 -19.95
N LEU A 66 -22.67 6.66 -20.61
CA LEU A 66 -21.81 6.96 -21.76
C LEU A 66 -22.60 7.41 -23.01
N SER A 67 -23.92 7.28 -23.00
CA SER A 67 -24.83 7.68 -24.07
C SER A 67 -24.64 9.14 -24.49
N ILE A 68 -24.30 10.04 -23.54
CA ILE A 68 -24.02 11.45 -23.83
C ILE A 68 -22.83 11.64 -24.78
N LEU A 69 -21.84 10.74 -24.76
CA LEU A 69 -20.67 10.76 -25.64
C LEU A 69 -21.04 10.45 -27.10
N GLN A 70 -22.20 9.86 -27.36
CA GLN A 70 -22.62 9.47 -28.71
C GLN A 70 -23.53 10.50 -29.38
N THR A 71 -23.89 11.59 -28.67
CA THR A 71 -24.89 12.56 -29.14
C THR A 71 -24.42 13.45 -30.29
N SER A 72 -23.23 14.05 -30.17
CA SER A 72 -22.64 14.88 -31.22
C SER A 72 -21.12 14.99 -31.05
N LYS A 73 -20.40 15.35 -32.12
CA LYS A 73 -18.93 15.51 -32.08
C LYS A 73 -18.45 16.58 -31.10
N GLU A 74 -19.21 17.64 -30.91
CA GLU A 74 -18.84 18.73 -29.98
C GLU A 74 -19.13 18.34 -28.54
N ILE A 75 -20.31 17.76 -28.26
CA ILE A 75 -20.61 17.22 -26.92
C ILE A 75 -19.59 16.14 -26.55
N TYR A 76 -19.21 15.27 -27.49
CA TYR A 76 -18.15 14.29 -27.27
C TYR A 76 -16.86 14.97 -26.81
N ARG A 77 -16.40 16.03 -27.48
CA ARG A 77 -15.17 16.75 -27.09
C ARG A 77 -15.23 17.29 -25.67
N GLU A 78 -16.29 18.05 -25.37
CA GLU A 78 -16.45 18.69 -24.06
C GLU A 78 -16.55 17.63 -22.95
N ALA A 79 -17.47 16.68 -23.13
CA ALA A 79 -17.74 15.65 -22.14
C ALA A 79 -16.54 14.70 -21.93
N TYR A 80 -15.88 14.29 -23.02
CA TYR A 80 -14.67 13.46 -22.94
C TYR A 80 -13.53 14.22 -22.27
N GLY A 81 -13.31 15.49 -22.61
CA GLY A 81 -12.34 16.36 -21.95
C GLY A 81 -12.58 16.45 -20.43
N VAL A 82 -13.83 16.74 -20.01
CA VAL A 82 -14.21 16.76 -18.60
C VAL A 82 -13.98 15.41 -17.93
N MET A 83 -14.36 14.31 -18.58
CA MET A 83 -14.18 12.95 -18.07
C MET A 83 -12.69 12.64 -17.82
N ILE A 84 -11.80 12.96 -18.76
CA ILE A 84 -10.36 12.70 -18.60
C ILE A 84 -9.76 13.58 -17.52
N LYS A 85 -10.03 14.90 -17.55
CA LYS A 85 -9.48 15.87 -16.59
C LYS A 85 -9.90 15.56 -15.15
N THR A 86 -11.13 15.05 -14.96
CA THR A 86 -11.72 14.73 -13.66
C THR A 86 -11.32 13.35 -13.15
N ASN A 87 -11.50 12.29 -13.94
CA ASN A 87 -11.26 10.91 -13.49
C ASN A 87 -9.78 10.54 -13.50
N ARG A 88 -8.96 11.16 -14.37
CA ARG A 88 -7.51 10.96 -14.44
C ARG A 88 -7.13 9.48 -14.52
N PHE A 89 -7.58 8.79 -15.57
CA PHE A 89 -7.33 7.37 -15.75
C PHE A 89 -5.84 7.04 -15.90
N VAL A 90 -5.40 6.00 -15.20
CA VAL A 90 -4.03 5.48 -15.25
C VAL A 90 -4.05 4.05 -15.77
N LYS A 91 -3.20 3.76 -16.75
CA LYS A 91 -2.95 2.40 -17.22
C LYS A 91 -1.78 1.79 -16.45
N VAL A 92 -2.01 0.72 -15.70
CA VAL A 92 -0.94 -0.04 -15.04
C VAL A 92 -0.77 -1.37 -15.76
N THR A 93 0.45 -1.65 -16.22
CA THR A 93 0.80 -2.89 -16.91
C THR A 93 1.95 -3.55 -16.17
N SER A 94 1.87 -4.86 -16.00
CA SER A 94 2.93 -5.68 -15.43
C SER A 94 3.38 -6.73 -16.42
N ALA A 95 4.70 -6.95 -16.49
CA ALA A 95 5.28 -8.11 -17.14
C ALA A 95 5.07 -9.37 -16.29
N ASP A 96 5.45 -10.52 -16.85
CA ASP A 96 5.48 -11.79 -16.16
C ASP A 96 6.38 -11.76 -14.91
N CYS A 97 6.16 -12.70 -13.98
CA CYS A 97 6.91 -12.84 -12.72
C CYS A 97 6.82 -11.66 -11.75
N ILE A 98 5.95 -10.68 -12.00
CA ILE A 98 5.71 -9.58 -11.08
C ILE A 98 4.34 -9.78 -10.45
N PRO A 99 4.25 -10.08 -9.14
CA PRO A 99 2.99 -10.43 -8.48
C PRO A 99 2.08 -9.23 -8.19
N ILE A 100 1.95 -8.29 -9.14
CA ILE A 100 1.21 -7.04 -8.95
C ILE A 100 -0.26 -7.30 -8.64
N ARG A 101 -0.88 -8.35 -9.21
CA ARG A 101 -2.28 -8.71 -8.92
C ARG A 101 -2.46 -8.98 -7.43
N GLY A 102 -1.57 -9.78 -6.84
CA GLY A 102 -1.55 -10.07 -5.41
C GLY A 102 -1.42 -8.81 -4.57
N THR A 103 -0.51 -7.90 -4.94
CA THR A 103 -0.35 -6.63 -4.20
C THR A 103 -1.58 -5.74 -4.29
N MET A 104 -2.22 -5.66 -5.46
CA MET A 104 -3.42 -4.86 -5.65
C MET A 104 -4.61 -5.46 -4.90
N LEU A 105 -4.69 -6.78 -4.78
CA LEU A 105 -5.68 -7.47 -3.94
C LEU A 105 -5.44 -7.15 -2.45
N GLY A 106 -4.20 -7.29 -1.97
CA GLY A 106 -3.83 -6.99 -0.58
C GLY A 106 -4.15 -5.54 -0.20
N GLN A 107 -3.86 -4.59 -1.09
CA GLN A 107 -4.17 -3.16 -0.90
C GLN A 107 -5.61 -2.79 -1.26
N ARG A 108 -6.45 -3.76 -1.65
CA ARG A 108 -7.82 -3.59 -2.14
C ARG A 108 -7.94 -2.42 -3.13
N THR A 109 -7.05 -2.38 -4.11
CA THR A 109 -6.97 -1.28 -5.08
C THR A 109 -8.19 -1.31 -6.00
N PRO A 110 -9.02 -0.25 -6.01
CA PRO A 110 -10.15 -0.17 -6.93
C PRO A 110 -9.68 -0.09 -8.38
N ILE A 111 -10.26 -0.94 -9.24
CA ILE A 111 -10.03 -0.91 -10.68
C ILE A 111 -11.28 -0.49 -11.43
N VAL A 112 -11.09 0.22 -12.55
CA VAL A 112 -12.16 0.51 -13.52
C VAL A 112 -12.42 -0.74 -14.35
N THR A 113 -11.35 -1.34 -14.90
CA THR A 113 -11.44 -2.60 -15.65
C THR A 113 -10.07 -3.27 -15.81
N GLU A 114 -10.06 -4.60 -15.83
CA GLU A 114 -8.92 -5.45 -16.20
C GLU A 114 -9.15 -6.14 -17.56
N ILE A 115 -10.26 -5.83 -18.25
CA ILE A 115 -10.58 -6.44 -19.55
C ILE A 115 -9.67 -5.81 -20.61
N GLN A 116 -8.74 -6.61 -21.14
CA GLN A 116 -7.68 -6.15 -22.03
C GLN A 116 -8.18 -5.38 -23.26
N SER A 117 -9.28 -5.81 -23.87
CA SER A 117 -9.89 -5.11 -25.02
C SER A 117 -10.33 -3.69 -24.65
N ARG A 118 -10.98 -3.51 -23.50
CA ARG A 118 -11.44 -2.20 -23.00
C ARG A 118 -10.26 -1.30 -22.63
N VAL A 119 -9.26 -1.86 -21.94
CA VAL A 119 -8.04 -1.12 -21.56
C VAL A 119 -7.28 -0.64 -22.78
N ASN A 120 -7.19 -1.43 -23.85
CA ASN A 120 -6.44 -1.05 -25.05
C ASN A 120 -7.21 -0.12 -26.00
N GLN A 121 -8.54 -0.23 -26.05
CA GLN A 121 -9.39 0.66 -26.83
C GLN A 121 -9.46 2.06 -26.23
N PHE A 122 -9.48 2.18 -24.90
CA PHE A 122 -9.49 3.48 -24.24
C PHE A 122 -8.18 4.24 -24.47
N LYS A 123 -8.29 5.53 -24.83
CA LYS A 123 -7.14 6.40 -25.14
C LYS A 123 -6.95 7.56 -24.18
N GLY A 124 -7.83 7.72 -23.20
CA GLY A 124 -7.88 8.87 -22.29
C GLY A 124 -6.96 8.77 -21.08
N TYR A 125 -5.80 8.14 -21.22
CA TYR A 125 -4.89 7.93 -20.09
C TYR A 125 -4.06 9.19 -19.83
N VAL A 126 -4.03 9.65 -18.57
CA VAL A 126 -3.15 10.74 -18.14
C VAL A 126 -1.74 10.22 -17.78
N LEU A 127 -1.65 8.93 -17.43
CA LEU A 127 -0.43 8.23 -17.08
C LEU A 127 -0.51 6.78 -17.55
N SER A 128 0.62 6.23 -17.97
CA SER A 128 0.81 4.79 -18.13
C SER A 128 2.06 4.35 -17.36
N VAL A 129 1.89 3.39 -16.46
CA VAL A 129 2.96 2.81 -15.63
C VAL A 129 3.15 1.37 -16.07
N ARG A 130 4.35 1.02 -16.51
CA ARG A 130 4.73 -0.34 -16.87
C ARG A 130 5.81 -0.86 -15.94
N LEU A 131 5.53 -1.99 -15.32
CA LEU A 131 6.44 -2.73 -14.47
C LEU A 131 7.07 -3.86 -15.28
N GLY A 132 8.37 -4.02 -15.17
CA GLY A 132 9.13 -5.11 -15.78
C GLY A 132 10.37 -5.40 -14.95
N LEU A 133 11.03 -6.51 -15.22
CA LEU A 133 12.31 -6.84 -14.57
C LEU A 133 13.48 -6.40 -15.48
N LYS A 134 14.62 -6.10 -14.86
CA LYS A 134 15.86 -5.77 -15.58
C LYS A 134 16.39 -6.99 -16.32
N ASP A 135 16.41 -8.11 -15.62
CA ASP A 135 16.87 -9.40 -16.12
C ASP A 135 15.66 -10.33 -16.30
N PRO A 136 15.57 -11.07 -17.42
CA PRO A 136 14.51 -12.05 -17.63
C PRO A 136 14.66 -13.20 -16.63
N ILE A 137 13.56 -13.56 -15.97
CA ILE A 137 13.50 -14.72 -15.07
C ILE A 137 13.01 -15.93 -15.88
N ASP A 138 13.55 -17.10 -15.56
CA ASP A 138 13.05 -18.36 -16.08
C ASP A 138 11.63 -18.63 -15.56
N MET A 139 10.65 -18.50 -16.47
CA MET A 139 9.23 -18.64 -16.18
C MET A 139 8.84 -20.05 -15.76
N GLU A 140 9.47 -21.08 -16.33
CA GLU A 140 9.08 -22.47 -16.08
C GLU A 140 9.44 -22.86 -14.64
N ALA A 141 10.61 -22.44 -14.17
CA ALA A 141 11.05 -22.65 -12.80
C ALA A 141 10.12 -21.94 -11.78
N VAL A 142 9.74 -20.69 -12.04
CA VAL A 142 8.88 -19.92 -11.13
C VAL A 142 7.45 -20.46 -11.09
N GLN A 143 6.90 -20.88 -12.24
CA GLN A 143 5.56 -21.46 -12.28
C GLN A 143 5.48 -22.83 -11.62
N ALA A 144 6.52 -23.67 -11.77
CA ALA A 144 6.57 -24.98 -11.14
C ALA A 144 6.60 -24.89 -9.59
N GLU A 145 7.17 -23.82 -9.05
CA GLU A 145 7.26 -23.60 -7.59
C GLU A 145 6.11 -22.76 -7.01
N SER A 146 5.36 -22.04 -7.84
CA SER A 146 4.30 -21.15 -7.39
C SER A 146 3.01 -21.91 -7.02
N ARG A 147 2.53 -21.69 -5.79
CA ARG A 147 1.24 -22.21 -5.33
C ARG A 147 0.02 -21.50 -5.95
N CYS A 148 0.23 -20.33 -6.57
CA CYS A 148 -0.83 -19.53 -7.21
C CYS A 148 -0.28 -18.84 -8.48
N PRO A 149 -0.22 -19.56 -9.62
CA PRO A 149 0.30 -19.02 -10.88
C PRO A 149 -0.44 -17.75 -11.35
N GLU A 150 -1.73 -17.62 -11.05
CA GLU A 150 -2.57 -16.49 -11.48
C GLU A 150 -2.14 -15.15 -10.88
N LEU A 151 -1.38 -15.16 -9.78
CA LEU A 151 -0.89 -13.94 -9.13
C LEU A 151 0.33 -13.33 -9.85
N ILE A 152 1.09 -14.14 -10.59
CA ILE A 152 2.33 -13.74 -11.28
C ILE A 152 2.14 -13.57 -12.80
N GLU A 153 0.93 -13.79 -13.31
CA GLU A 153 0.57 -13.53 -14.70
C GLU A 153 0.61 -12.02 -15.05
N PRO A 154 0.99 -11.67 -16.29
CA PRO A 154 0.89 -10.31 -16.79
C PRO A 154 -0.53 -9.79 -16.65
N ILE A 155 -0.64 -8.59 -16.10
CA ILE A 155 -1.93 -7.91 -16.00
C ILE A 155 -1.80 -6.50 -16.56
N THR A 156 -2.88 -6.04 -17.17
CA THR A 156 -3.02 -4.67 -17.64
C THR A 156 -4.38 -4.16 -17.19
N VAL A 157 -4.36 -3.16 -16.32
CA VAL A 157 -5.54 -2.62 -15.64
C VAL A 157 -5.67 -1.13 -15.88
N MET A 158 -6.92 -0.67 -15.86
CA MET A 158 -7.27 0.73 -15.77
C MET A 158 -7.68 1.04 -14.34
N ILE A 159 -7.03 2.03 -13.75
CA ILE A 159 -7.36 2.57 -12.42
C ILE A 159 -7.55 4.09 -12.51
N LEU A 160 -7.97 4.71 -11.41
CA LEU A 160 -7.99 6.15 -11.27
C LEU A 160 -6.71 6.64 -10.58
N HIS A 161 -6.24 7.84 -10.92
CA HIS A 161 -5.03 8.43 -10.32
C HIS A 161 -5.10 8.50 -8.79
N ARG A 162 -6.29 8.78 -8.23
CA ARG A 162 -6.50 8.82 -6.77
C ARG A 162 -6.17 7.49 -6.07
N ASP A 163 -6.23 6.38 -6.79
CA ASP A 163 -5.95 5.03 -6.28
C ASP A 163 -4.53 4.55 -6.60
N LEU A 164 -3.74 5.34 -7.36
CA LEU A 164 -2.35 4.99 -7.74
C LEU A 164 -1.43 4.82 -6.52
N GLY A 165 -1.70 5.54 -5.42
CA GLY A 165 -0.97 5.39 -4.17
C GLY A 165 -1.03 3.96 -3.61
N LYS A 166 -2.19 3.30 -3.69
CA LYS A 166 -2.38 1.92 -3.22
C LYS A 166 -1.57 0.93 -4.06
N VAL A 167 -1.50 1.13 -5.37
CA VAL A 167 -0.62 0.33 -6.23
C VAL A 167 0.83 0.49 -5.82
N CYS A 168 1.27 1.72 -5.56
CA CYS A 168 2.66 1.97 -5.17
C CYS A 168 2.99 1.39 -3.79
N GLN A 169 2.05 1.43 -2.83
CA GLN A 169 2.17 0.76 -1.54
C GLN A 169 2.32 -0.75 -1.72
N GLY A 170 1.47 -1.36 -2.55
CA GLY A 170 1.56 -2.78 -2.85
C GLY A 170 2.89 -3.18 -3.50
N ILE A 171 3.42 -2.35 -4.40
CA ILE A 171 4.75 -2.56 -5.00
C ILE A 171 5.86 -2.51 -3.94
N ASN A 172 5.77 -1.59 -2.97
CA ASN A 172 6.74 -1.50 -1.87
C ASN A 172 6.74 -2.73 -0.96
N ASP A 173 5.60 -3.39 -0.82
CA ASP A 173 5.48 -4.60 0.01
C ASP A 173 6.19 -5.81 -0.64
N LEU A 174 6.48 -5.74 -1.95
CA LEU A 174 7.11 -6.86 -2.67
C LEU A 174 8.52 -7.15 -2.20
N ASP A 175 9.28 -6.15 -1.74
CA ASP A 175 10.62 -6.39 -1.18
C ASP A 175 10.57 -7.27 0.09
N ALA A 176 9.46 -7.25 0.82
CA ALA A 176 9.28 -8.09 2.00
C ALA A 176 9.13 -9.57 1.63
N HIS A 177 8.56 -9.86 0.46
CA HIS A 177 8.27 -11.21 -0.05
C HIS A 177 9.34 -11.72 -1.02
N MET A 178 10.00 -10.82 -1.73
CA MET A 178 11.02 -11.09 -2.74
C MET A 178 12.25 -10.19 -2.49
N PRO A 179 13.19 -10.63 -1.63
CA PRO A 179 14.38 -9.84 -1.32
C PRO A 179 15.14 -9.42 -2.58
N GLY A 180 15.48 -8.13 -2.69
CA GLY A 180 16.17 -7.56 -3.86
C GLY A 180 15.25 -7.19 -5.03
N PHE A 181 13.93 -7.34 -4.90
CA PHE A 181 12.98 -7.02 -5.97
C PHE A 181 13.07 -5.57 -6.45
N SER A 182 13.20 -4.60 -5.56
CA SER A 182 13.32 -3.17 -5.88
C SER A 182 14.57 -2.85 -6.70
N GLU A 183 15.65 -3.63 -6.54
CA GLU A 183 16.86 -3.51 -7.35
C GLU A 183 16.66 -4.09 -8.75
N SER A 184 15.89 -5.17 -8.88
CA SER A 184 15.59 -5.85 -10.13
C SER A 184 14.44 -5.20 -10.91
N LEU A 185 13.60 -4.39 -10.27
CA LEU A 185 12.44 -3.77 -10.89
C LEU A 185 12.85 -2.62 -11.84
N LYS A 186 12.21 -2.60 -13.00
CA LYS A 186 12.21 -1.53 -13.99
C LYS A 186 10.82 -0.93 -14.10
N ILE A 187 10.71 0.37 -13.82
CA ILE A 187 9.44 1.11 -13.89
C ILE A 187 9.52 2.09 -15.05
N SER A 188 8.68 1.90 -16.06
CA SER A 188 8.56 2.81 -17.20
C SER A 188 7.26 3.61 -17.08
N ILE A 189 7.39 4.92 -16.91
CA ILE A 189 6.29 5.87 -16.78
C ILE A 189 6.18 6.68 -18.06
N ARG A 190 5.00 6.69 -18.68
CA ARG A 190 4.67 7.56 -19.81
C ARG A 190 3.65 8.60 -19.37
N MET A 191 4.04 9.87 -19.40
CA MET A 191 3.19 11.02 -19.10
C MET A 191 2.31 11.39 -20.30
N ALA A 192 1.05 11.70 -20.01
CA ALA A 192 0.05 12.20 -20.95
C ALA A 192 -0.07 11.43 -22.29
N PRO A 193 -0.14 10.08 -22.28
CA PRO A 193 -0.29 9.30 -23.52
C PRO A 193 -1.60 9.60 -24.28
N VAL A 194 -2.58 10.25 -23.65
CA VAL A 194 -3.78 10.78 -24.31
C VAL A 194 -3.44 11.75 -25.45
N LEU A 195 -2.37 12.56 -25.31
CA LEU A 195 -1.93 13.51 -26.33
C LEU A 195 -1.37 12.80 -27.58
N ASP A 196 -0.82 11.60 -27.42
CA ASP A 196 -0.33 10.81 -28.57
C ASP A 196 -1.47 10.15 -29.37
N SER A 197 -2.61 9.96 -28.71
CA SER A 197 -3.79 9.31 -29.30
C SER A 197 -4.73 10.31 -29.95
N ILE A 198 -4.66 11.56 -29.49
CA ILE A 198 -5.31 12.72 -30.08
C ILE A 198 -4.49 13.13 -31.30
N ARG A 199 -4.82 12.55 -32.45
CA ARG A 199 -4.35 13.09 -33.73
C ARG A 199 -4.94 14.49 -33.90
N ASP A 200 -4.26 15.32 -34.72
CA ASP A 200 -4.70 16.63 -35.27
C ASP A 200 -6.01 16.57 -36.10
N ASN A 201 -6.90 15.65 -35.75
CA ASN A 201 -8.27 15.70 -36.22
C ASN A 201 -8.96 16.83 -35.46
N SER A 202 -9.67 17.68 -36.19
CA SER A 202 -10.48 18.78 -35.64
C SER A 202 -11.48 18.35 -34.57
N ILE A 203 -11.63 17.05 -34.29
CA ILE A 203 -12.61 16.39 -33.40
C ILE A 203 -12.09 16.09 -31.99
N SER A 204 -10.83 16.36 -31.68
CA SER A 204 -10.24 16.02 -30.38
C SER A 204 -10.46 17.11 -29.31
N PRO A 205 -10.59 16.77 -28.01
CA PRO A 205 -10.66 17.76 -26.94
C PRO A 205 -9.32 18.51 -26.79
N SER A 206 -9.39 19.79 -26.43
CA SER A 206 -8.18 20.53 -26.01
C SER A 206 -7.78 20.15 -24.59
N PHE A 207 -6.50 19.79 -24.44
CA PHE A 207 -5.82 19.57 -23.16
C PHE A 207 -4.82 20.69 -22.87
N GLU A 208 -4.94 21.82 -23.57
CA GLU A 208 -4.11 23.00 -23.36
C GLU A 208 -4.14 23.42 -21.88
N GLY A 209 -2.97 23.69 -21.32
CA GLY A 209 -2.79 24.03 -19.91
C GLY A 209 -3.06 22.90 -18.90
N PHE A 210 -3.76 21.82 -19.27
CA PHE A 210 -4.07 20.73 -18.33
C PHE A 210 -2.80 20.02 -17.85
N PHE A 211 -1.88 19.68 -18.76
CA PHE A 211 -0.59 19.06 -18.43
C PHE A 211 0.49 20.09 -18.07
N SER A 212 0.12 21.14 -17.34
CA SER A 212 1.06 22.07 -16.74
C SER A 212 2.04 21.36 -15.79
N GLN A 213 3.14 22.03 -15.45
CA GLN A 213 4.14 21.51 -14.51
C GLN A 213 3.50 21.01 -13.20
N ASN A 214 2.61 21.82 -12.61
CA ASN A 214 1.90 21.49 -11.38
C ASN A 214 1.04 20.22 -11.52
N THR A 215 0.33 20.06 -12.63
CA THR A 215 -0.46 18.83 -12.88
C THR A 215 0.46 17.63 -13.04
N GLN A 216 1.58 17.76 -13.76
CA GLN A 216 2.53 16.66 -13.92
C GLN A 216 3.13 16.24 -12.56
N GLU A 217 3.49 17.19 -11.71
CA GLU A 217 3.95 16.92 -10.35
C GLU A 217 2.87 16.23 -9.50
N THR A 218 1.62 16.69 -9.60
CA THR A 218 0.47 16.06 -8.94
C THR A 218 0.26 14.62 -9.41
N LEU A 219 0.38 14.38 -10.71
CA LEU A 219 0.23 13.06 -11.31
C LEU A 219 1.32 12.09 -10.85
N LEU A 220 2.55 12.59 -10.68
CA LEU A 220 3.70 11.80 -10.20
C LEU A 220 3.77 11.67 -8.66
N ALA A 221 3.05 12.50 -7.91
CA ALA A 221 3.15 12.54 -6.45
C ALA A 221 2.95 11.18 -5.75
N PRO A 222 1.97 10.32 -6.13
CA PRO A 222 1.82 9.01 -5.48
C PRO A 222 3.04 8.11 -5.69
N LEU A 223 3.68 8.17 -6.86
CA LEU A 223 4.90 7.40 -7.15
C LEU A 223 6.08 7.97 -6.34
N ARG A 224 6.22 9.29 -6.27
CA ARG A 224 7.28 9.98 -5.50
C ARG A 224 7.19 9.66 -4.01
N ALA A 225 5.98 9.65 -3.46
CA ALA A 225 5.78 9.43 -2.04
C ALA A 225 6.10 7.99 -1.60
N ASN A 226 5.91 7.02 -2.49
CA ASN A 226 5.98 5.61 -2.12
C ASN A 226 7.24 4.92 -2.67
N LEU A 227 7.68 5.20 -3.90
CA LEU A 227 8.69 4.39 -4.59
C LEU A 227 10.14 4.89 -4.40
N ASN A 228 10.47 5.46 -3.24
CA ASN A 228 11.84 5.86 -2.94
C ASN A 228 12.75 4.62 -2.85
N GLY A 229 13.98 4.74 -3.36
CA GLY A 229 14.95 3.65 -3.46
C GLY A 229 14.91 2.89 -4.79
N TYR A 230 13.89 3.08 -5.63
CA TYR A 230 13.79 2.40 -6.92
C TYR A 230 14.66 3.09 -7.97
N LYS A 231 15.74 2.41 -8.37
CA LYS A 231 16.75 2.96 -9.30
C LYS A 231 16.39 2.74 -10.77
N GLY A 232 15.56 1.74 -11.09
CA GLY A 232 15.20 1.34 -12.45
C GLY A 232 14.10 2.17 -13.11
N VAL A 233 13.99 3.47 -12.81
CA VAL A 233 12.85 4.29 -13.23
C VAL A 233 13.15 5.14 -14.46
N VAL A 234 12.26 5.06 -15.45
CA VAL A 234 12.33 5.81 -16.71
C VAL A 234 11.04 6.60 -16.89
N VAL A 235 11.15 7.90 -17.17
CA VAL A 235 10.00 8.78 -17.45
C VAL A 235 10.10 9.27 -18.90
N LYS A 236 9.02 9.10 -19.67
CA LYS A 236 8.89 9.49 -21.09
C LYS A 236 7.51 10.13 -21.34
N GLY A 237 7.26 10.59 -22.57
CA GLY A 237 5.99 11.19 -23.00
C GLY A 237 6.02 12.72 -22.89
N HIS A 238 4.85 13.33 -22.75
CA HIS A 238 4.72 14.79 -22.66
C HIS A 238 4.90 15.23 -21.21
N VAL A 239 6.15 15.34 -20.80
CA VAL A 239 6.57 15.75 -19.45
C VAL A 239 7.63 16.83 -19.56
N ASP A 240 7.56 17.81 -18.67
CA ASP A 240 8.61 18.80 -18.52
C ASP A 240 9.92 18.12 -18.07
N LYS A 241 11.03 18.51 -18.71
CA LYS A 241 12.33 17.87 -18.48
C LYS A 241 12.82 18.07 -17.04
N SER A 242 12.53 19.22 -16.43
CA SER A 242 12.92 19.51 -15.05
C SER A 242 12.12 18.64 -14.08
N VAL A 243 10.79 18.51 -14.28
CA VAL A 243 9.93 17.64 -13.47
C VAL A 243 10.39 16.19 -13.55
N ALA A 244 10.62 15.67 -14.76
CA ALA A 244 11.07 14.30 -14.96
C ALA A 244 12.46 14.03 -14.35
N THR A 245 13.34 15.04 -14.32
CA THR A 245 14.67 14.92 -13.71
C THR A 245 14.59 14.97 -12.19
N ALA A 246 13.91 15.96 -11.62
CA ALA A 246 13.69 16.06 -10.19
C ALA A 246 13.02 14.80 -9.62
N PHE A 247 11.98 14.30 -10.29
CA PHE A 247 11.31 13.06 -9.90
C PHE A 247 12.26 11.85 -9.88
N ARG A 248 13.11 11.68 -10.90
CA ARG A 248 14.07 10.57 -10.93
C ARG A 248 15.13 10.70 -9.84
N GLU A 249 15.61 11.90 -9.56
CA GLU A 249 16.58 12.12 -8.47
C GLU A 249 15.95 11.90 -7.09
N ASP A 250 14.67 12.24 -6.91
CA ASP A 250 13.94 11.92 -5.69
C ASP A 250 13.83 10.41 -5.46
N LEU A 251 13.42 9.65 -6.49
CA LEU A 251 13.26 8.19 -6.35
C LEU A 251 14.59 7.45 -6.12
N LYS A 252 15.72 8.03 -6.55
CA LYS A 252 17.05 7.47 -6.27
C LYS A 252 17.45 7.59 -4.80
N LYS A 253 16.82 8.49 -4.03
CA LYS A 253 17.13 8.64 -2.61
C LYS A 253 16.76 7.36 -1.88
N ASP A 254 17.66 6.91 -1.01
CA ASP A 254 17.39 5.78 -0.12
C ASP A 254 16.09 6.02 0.66
N ARG A 255 15.18 5.05 0.63
CA ARG A 255 13.90 5.11 1.36
C ARG A 255 14.13 5.45 2.82
N TYR A 256 15.16 4.82 3.40
CA TYR A 256 15.62 5.07 4.76
C TYR A 256 16.97 5.78 4.67
N SER A 257 16.94 7.10 4.66
CA SER A 257 18.15 7.94 4.55
C SER A 257 18.47 8.72 5.81
N ASP A 258 17.49 8.90 6.70
CA ASP A 258 17.59 9.67 7.93
C ASP A 258 17.31 8.76 9.16
N PRO A 259 18.35 8.39 9.93
CA PRO A 259 18.22 7.58 11.14
C PRO A 259 17.33 8.20 12.22
N GLU A 260 17.34 9.53 12.37
CA GLU A 260 16.55 10.22 13.40
C GLU A 260 15.06 10.19 13.04
N ALA A 261 14.73 10.47 11.78
CA ALA A 261 13.36 10.37 11.29
C ALA A 261 12.81 8.93 11.42
N VAL A 262 13.65 7.92 11.13
CA VAL A 262 13.29 6.51 11.29
C VAL A 262 13.00 6.16 12.76
N LEU A 263 13.85 6.57 13.69
CA LEU A 263 13.62 6.34 15.12
C LEU A 263 12.37 7.08 15.61
N ALA A 264 12.16 8.32 15.17
CA ALA A 264 10.98 9.11 15.51
C ALA A 264 9.69 8.44 15.02
N GLN A 265 9.67 7.98 13.77
CA GLN A 265 8.54 7.25 13.17
C GLN A 265 8.17 6.01 13.99
N PHE A 266 9.14 5.12 14.27
CA PHE A 266 8.84 3.87 14.97
C PHE A 266 8.58 4.08 16.47
N THR A 267 9.15 5.11 17.08
CA THR A 267 8.80 5.53 18.44
C THR A 267 7.35 6.01 18.50
N ALA A 268 6.94 6.87 17.57
CA ALA A 268 5.57 7.36 17.47
C ALA A 268 4.58 6.22 17.21
N ALA A 269 4.91 5.28 16.31
CA ALA A 269 4.07 4.10 16.06
C ALA A 269 3.90 3.23 17.32
N LYS A 270 4.99 2.98 18.06
CA LYS A 270 4.94 2.25 19.34
C LYS A 270 4.03 2.95 20.35
N GLN A 271 4.21 4.26 20.52
CA GLN A 271 3.44 5.08 21.46
C GLN A 271 1.95 5.15 21.08
N GLU A 272 1.65 5.33 19.80
CA GLU A 272 0.27 5.35 19.29
C GLU A 272 -0.43 4.01 19.51
N GLY A 273 0.23 2.89 19.21
CA GLY A 273 -0.32 1.58 19.54
C GLY A 273 -0.56 1.42 21.05
N SER A 274 0.33 1.91 21.91
CA SER A 274 0.12 1.90 23.36
C SER A 274 -1.09 2.74 23.79
N ARG A 275 -1.27 3.92 23.19
CA ARG A 275 -2.43 4.79 23.45
C ARG A 275 -3.74 4.13 23.04
N LEU A 276 -3.78 3.51 21.84
CA LEU A 276 -4.94 2.76 21.35
C LEU A 276 -5.27 1.59 22.27
N PHE A 277 -4.26 0.83 22.71
CA PHE A 277 -4.45 -0.30 23.61
C PHE A 277 -5.00 0.13 24.97
N GLN A 278 -4.47 1.22 25.55
CA GLN A 278 -5.00 1.81 26.79
C GLN A 278 -6.44 2.31 26.63
N GLY A 279 -6.79 2.81 25.44
CA GLY A 279 -8.15 3.16 25.04
C GLY A 279 -9.06 1.97 24.72
N ARG A 280 -8.63 0.72 25.02
CA ARG A 280 -9.34 -0.54 24.71
C ARG A 280 -9.59 -0.78 23.22
N GLN A 281 -8.88 -0.08 22.34
CA GLN A 281 -8.90 -0.30 20.89
C GLN A 281 -7.84 -1.35 20.53
N THR A 282 -8.07 -2.60 20.95
CA THR A 282 -7.10 -3.69 20.87
C THR A 282 -6.68 -4.02 19.44
N THR A 283 -7.65 -4.17 18.53
CA THR A 283 -7.36 -4.50 17.12
C THR A 283 -6.57 -3.38 16.42
N PRO A 284 -6.98 -2.09 16.47
CA PRO A 284 -6.17 -1.01 15.93
C PRO A 284 -4.76 -0.92 16.54
N ALA A 285 -4.63 -1.14 17.85
CA ALA A 285 -3.33 -1.13 18.52
C ALA A 285 -2.39 -2.22 17.99
N TRP A 286 -2.90 -3.45 17.88
CA TRP A 286 -2.16 -4.57 17.33
C TRP A 286 -1.73 -4.33 15.88
N MET A 287 -2.66 -3.90 15.02
CA MET A 287 -2.33 -3.59 13.63
C MET A 287 -1.21 -2.55 13.55
N LYS A 288 -1.29 -1.49 14.37
CA LYS A 288 -0.28 -0.43 14.39
C LYS A 288 1.12 -0.95 14.76
N TRP A 289 1.23 -1.83 15.75
CA TRP A 289 2.52 -2.43 16.13
C TRP A 289 3.01 -3.44 15.11
N GLN A 290 2.11 -4.24 14.54
CA GLN A 290 2.45 -5.24 13.54
C GLN A 290 2.97 -4.58 12.25
N ASP A 291 2.27 -3.58 11.73
CA ASP A 291 2.67 -2.84 10.53
C ASP A 291 4.06 -2.21 10.71
N ALA A 292 4.28 -1.56 11.86
CA ALA A 292 5.57 -0.96 12.19
C ALA A 292 6.69 -2.01 12.33
N ALA A 293 6.41 -3.16 12.94
CA ALA A 293 7.39 -4.24 13.07
C ALA A 293 7.74 -4.86 11.71
N VAL A 294 6.74 -5.09 10.84
CA VAL A 294 6.95 -5.57 9.46
C VAL A 294 7.76 -4.56 8.64
N GLU A 295 7.51 -3.26 8.80
CA GLU A 295 8.31 -2.24 8.13
C GLU A 295 9.77 -2.23 8.61
N ILE A 296 10.03 -2.45 9.91
CA ILE A 296 11.40 -2.61 10.41
C ILE A 296 12.05 -3.87 9.83
N ASP A 297 11.34 -5.00 9.79
CA ASP A 297 11.87 -6.25 9.20
C ASP A 297 12.23 -6.07 7.72
N SER A 298 11.39 -5.35 6.96
CA SER A 298 11.66 -4.99 5.56
C SER A 298 12.84 -4.03 5.43
N MET A 299 12.92 -3.02 6.29
CA MET A 299 14.03 -2.07 6.32
C MET A 299 15.37 -2.75 6.57
N VAL A 300 15.45 -3.65 7.55
CA VAL A 300 16.70 -4.39 7.89
C VAL A 300 17.18 -5.26 6.73
N LYS A 301 16.27 -5.75 5.88
CA LYS A 301 16.60 -6.53 4.68
C LYS A 301 16.88 -5.66 3.44
N SER A 302 16.57 -4.36 3.50
CA SER A 302 16.71 -3.47 2.36
C SER A 302 18.17 -3.12 2.06
N ALA A 303 18.46 -2.74 0.81
CA ALA A 303 19.77 -2.26 0.40
C ALA A 303 20.22 -0.99 1.16
N SER A 304 19.27 -0.18 1.64
CA SER A 304 19.54 1.04 2.40
C SER A 304 19.99 0.78 3.84
N TRP A 305 19.80 -0.42 4.39
CA TRP A 305 20.10 -0.73 5.79
C TRP A 305 21.56 -0.42 6.18
N SER A 306 22.52 -0.88 5.37
CA SER A 306 23.94 -0.66 5.63
C SER A 306 24.32 0.82 5.69
N ASN A 307 23.76 1.63 4.79
CA ASN A 307 23.93 3.07 4.77
C ASN A 307 23.27 3.74 5.97
N LEU A 308 22.07 3.29 6.34
CA LEU A 308 21.32 3.82 7.47
C LEU A 308 22.05 3.58 8.80
N VAL A 309 22.53 2.35 9.03
CA VAL A 309 23.34 1.99 10.22
C VAL A 309 24.60 2.85 10.28
N ARG A 310 25.31 3.01 9.16
CA ARG A 310 26.51 3.85 9.10
C ARG A 310 26.22 5.31 9.45
N ARG A 311 25.09 5.87 8.99
CA ARG A 311 24.67 7.25 9.30
C ARG A 311 24.20 7.41 10.73
N GLY A 312 23.48 6.41 11.26
CA GLY A 312 22.86 6.43 12.59
C GLY A 312 23.85 6.29 13.75
N LYS A 313 25.13 6.04 13.46
CA LYS A 313 26.20 5.88 14.45
C LYS A 313 25.86 4.80 15.49
N GLN A 314 26.48 4.84 16.67
CA GLN A 314 26.43 3.73 17.63
C GLN A 314 25.05 3.50 18.26
N ASP A 315 24.25 4.55 18.46
CA ASP A 315 23.01 4.45 19.26
C ASP A 315 21.76 4.08 18.45
N PHE A 316 21.80 4.22 17.13
CA PHE A 316 20.64 3.96 16.28
C PHE A 316 20.14 2.52 16.37
N VAL A 317 21.02 1.54 16.14
CA VAL A 317 20.66 0.12 16.13
C VAL A 317 20.17 -0.37 17.50
N PRO A 318 20.84 -0.06 18.63
CA PRO A 318 20.32 -0.39 19.97
C PRO A 318 18.91 0.14 20.24
N GLN A 319 18.63 1.40 19.88
CA GLN A 319 17.33 2.01 20.12
C GLN A 319 16.25 1.38 19.25
N LEU A 320 16.51 1.20 17.96
CA LEU A 320 15.58 0.55 17.04
C LEU A 320 15.28 -0.89 17.47
N ALA A 321 16.31 -1.64 17.86
CA ALA A 321 16.17 -3.01 18.33
C ALA A 321 15.27 -3.11 19.57
N ASN A 322 15.43 -2.18 20.52
CA ASN A 322 14.58 -2.12 21.70
C ASN A 322 13.12 -1.76 21.35
N ILE A 323 12.90 -0.79 20.45
CA ILE A 323 11.55 -0.42 19.96
C ILE A 323 10.88 -1.63 19.32
N TYR A 324 11.57 -2.31 18.40
CA TYR A 324 11.09 -3.51 17.74
C TYR A 324 10.72 -4.62 18.73
N PHE A 325 11.63 -4.93 19.66
CA PHE A 325 11.43 -5.97 20.66
C PHE A 325 10.19 -5.69 21.52
N LEU A 326 10.00 -4.43 21.93
CA LEU A 326 8.83 -4.01 22.69
C LEU A 326 7.53 -4.11 21.90
N MET A 327 7.52 -3.77 20.61
CA MET A 327 6.34 -3.94 19.76
C MET A 327 5.98 -5.42 19.61
N ARG A 328 6.95 -6.30 19.37
CA ARG A 328 6.72 -7.75 19.34
C ARG A 328 6.15 -8.27 20.67
N LEU A 329 6.70 -7.81 21.79
CA LEU A 329 6.16 -8.10 23.11
C LEU A 329 4.70 -7.67 23.26
N ASN A 330 4.36 -6.46 22.83
CA ASN A 330 2.99 -5.93 22.90
C ASN A 330 2.02 -6.72 22.01
N THR A 331 2.44 -7.11 20.80
CA THR A 331 1.65 -7.98 19.93
C THR A 331 1.33 -9.31 20.63
N ILE A 332 2.32 -9.98 21.23
CA ILE A 332 2.09 -11.24 21.97
C ILE A 332 1.04 -11.03 23.07
N GLN A 333 1.12 -9.93 23.83
CA GLN A 333 0.15 -9.63 24.88
C GLN A 333 -1.29 -9.56 24.37
N VAL A 334 -1.49 -8.88 23.23
CA VAL A 334 -2.81 -8.75 22.61
C VAL A 334 -3.34 -10.12 22.20
N GLN A 335 -2.53 -10.89 21.49
CA GLN A 335 -2.95 -12.21 20.99
C GLN A 335 -3.30 -13.17 22.12
N LEU A 336 -2.51 -13.19 23.20
CA LEU A 336 -2.83 -14.00 24.38
C LEU A 336 -4.12 -13.54 25.09
N SER A 337 -4.45 -12.24 25.04
CA SER A 337 -5.71 -11.73 25.62
C SER A 337 -6.95 -12.05 24.78
N GLN A 338 -6.78 -12.29 23.48
CA GLN A 338 -7.84 -12.62 22.53
C GLN A 338 -7.95 -14.12 22.26
N TRP A 339 -7.22 -14.95 23.02
CA TRP A 339 -7.14 -16.39 22.77
C TRP A 339 -8.49 -17.10 22.80
N GLN A 340 -9.44 -16.61 23.62
CA GLN A 340 -10.77 -17.19 23.71
C GLN A 340 -11.67 -16.83 22.52
N ASP A 341 -11.42 -15.70 21.86
CA ASP A 341 -12.26 -15.19 20.77
C ASP A 341 -11.93 -15.90 19.46
N ASP A 342 -10.64 -16.04 19.15
CA ASP A 342 -10.13 -16.75 17.97
C ASP A 342 -8.80 -17.44 18.28
N PRO A 343 -8.82 -18.67 18.82
CA PRO A 343 -7.61 -19.41 19.19
C PRO A 343 -6.66 -19.64 18.01
N PHE A 344 -7.19 -19.80 16.79
CA PHE A 344 -6.38 -20.12 15.62
C PHE A 344 -5.54 -18.90 15.19
N MET A 345 -6.19 -17.74 15.04
CA MET A 345 -5.50 -16.50 14.71
C MET A 345 -4.57 -16.05 15.83
N ALA A 346 -5.05 -16.11 17.08
CA ALA A 346 -4.25 -15.76 18.25
C ALA A 346 -2.98 -16.62 18.36
N SER A 347 -3.09 -17.93 18.13
CA SER A 347 -1.94 -18.84 18.16
C SER A 347 -0.92 -18.47 17.10
N THR A 348 -1.34 -18.37 15.84
CA THR A 348 -0.47 -18.08 14.69
C THR A 348 0.29 -16.76 14.87
N LEU A 349 -0.40 -15.70 15.28
CA LEU A 349 0.17 -14.36 15.42
C LEU A 349 1.05 -14.22 16.67
N ALA A 350 0.70 -14.91 17.77
CA ALA A 350 1.52 -14.96 18.97
C ALA A 350 2.83 -15.70 18.69
N GLU A 351 2.76 -16.87 18.05
CA GLU A 351 3.93 -17.67 17.69
C GLU A 351 4.90 -16.90 16.79
N ASP A 352 4.39 -16.26 15.73
CA ASP A 352 5.19 -15.41 14.85
C ASP A 352 5.93 -14.32 15.65
N SER A 353 5.20 -13.61 16.50
CA SER A 353 5.78 -12.52 17.29
C SER A 353 6.78 -13.02 18.34
N ILE A 354 6.57 -14.19 18.94
CA ILE A 354 7.53 -14.85 19.83
C ILE A 354 8.81 -15.19 19.07
N ASN A 355 8.68 -15.80 17.89
CA ASN A 355 9.81 -16.19 17.05
C ASN A 355 10.64 -14.98 16.64
N TYR A 356 10.01 -13.89 16.21
CA TYR A 356 10.70 -12.64 15.86
C TYR A 356 11.32 -11.94 17.07
N ALA A 357 10.67 -11.97 18.24
CA ALA A 357 11.26 -11.46 19.48
C ALA A 357 12.56 -12.20 19.82
N TYR A 358 12.57 -13.54 19.78
CA TYR A 358 13.79 -14.33 20.00
C TYR A 358 14.84 -14.12 18.91
N LYS A 359 14.42 -14.06 17.64
CA LYS A 359 15.33 -13.83 16.52
C LYS A 359 16.06 -12.49 16.65
N SER A 360 15.35 -11.44 17.10
CA SER A 360 15.92 -10.11 17.31
C SER A 360 16.99 -10.03 18.41
N LEU A 361 17.04 -11.02 19.31
CA LEU A 361 18.05 -11.15 20.38
C LEU A 361 19.29 -11.91 19.93
N LYS A 362 19.28 -12.55 18.75
CA LYS A 362 20.43 -13.29 18.23
C LYS A 362 21.53 -12.32 17.81
N LYS A 363 22.78 -12.76 17.98
CA LYS A 363 23.94 -12.06 17.44
C LYS A 363 23.80 -11.99 15.91
N ASP A 364 24.26 -10.89 15.33
CA ASP A 364 24.30 -10.63 13.89
C ASP A 364 22.93 -10.46 13.21
N TYR A 365 21.81 -10.50 13.94
CA TYR A 365 20.49 -10.26 13.36
C TYR A 365 20.35 -8.82 12.82
N TRP A 366 20.75 -7.83 13.62
CA TRP A 366 20.65 -6.42 13.21
C TRP A 366 21.83 -5.97 12.36
N MET A 367 23.05 -6.30 12.79
CA MET A 367 24.28 -6.02 12.06
C MET A 367 25.39 -6.93 12.57
N LYS A 368 26.39 -7.18 11.72
CA LYS A 368 27.55 -8.01 12.08
C LYS A 368 28.23 -7.49 13.35
N GLY A 369 28.47 -8.39 14.30
CA GLY A 369 29.05 -8.15 15.62
C GLY A 369 28.03 -7.74 16.69
N PHE A 370 26.83 -7.28 16.33
CA PHE A 370 25.88 -6.74 17.29
C PHE A 370 24.96 -7.82 17.88
N LYS A 371 24.67 -7.71 19.18
CA LYS A 371 23.68 -8.53 19.88
C LYS A 371 22.83 -7.62 20.75
N HIS A 372 21.52 -7.59 20.49
CA HIS A 372 20.60 -6.82 21.33
C HIS A 372 20.52 -7.45 22.72
N THR A 373 20.64 -6.61 23.74
CA THR A 373 20.49 -7.02 25.16
C THR A 373 19.28 -6.30 25.73
N ALA A 374 18.15 -7.00 25.80
CA ALA A 374 16.95 -6.50 26.44
C ALA A 374 17.11 -6.49 27.97
N SER A 375 16.39 -5.59 28.66
CA SER A 375 16.38 -5.54 30.13
C SER A 375 15.80 -6.82 30.73
N ASP A 376 16.19 -7.14 31.96
CA ASP A 376 15.67 -8.32 32.66
C ASP A 376 14.15 -8.30 32.80
N GLN A 377 13.56 -7.12 33.01
CA GLN A 377 12.12 -6.94 33.03
C GLN A 377 11.46 -7.33 31.68
N HIS A 378 12.06 -6.95 30.55
CA HIS A 378 11.49 -7.29 29.24
C HIS A 378 11.73 -8.76 28.87
N LEU A 379 12.87 -9.34 29.27
CA LEU A 379 13.11 -10.78 29.12
C LEU A 379 12.16 -11.62 29.97
N ALA A 380 11.89 -11.21 31.21
CA ALA A 380 10.90 -11.85 32.07
C ALA A 380 9.51 -11.85 31.40
N LYS A 381 9.09 -10.72 30.82
CA LYS A 381 7.85 -10.62 30.04
C LYS A 381 7.82 -11.55 28.83
N LEU A 382 8.93 -11.66 28.07
CA LEU A 382 9.01 -12.60 26.95
C LEU A 382 8.81 -14.04 27.42
N TYR A 383 9.53 -14.45 28.46
CA TYR A 383 9.45 -15.81 28.99
C TYR A 383 8.08 -16.13 29.56
N PHE A 384 7.52 -15.23 30.35
CA PHE A 384 6.15 -15.33 30.87
C PHE A 384 5.14 -15.55 29.74
N ARG A 385 5.16 -14.67 28.73
CA ARG A 385 4.21 -14.73 27.61
C ARG A 385 4.38 -15.99 26.78
N HIS A 386 5.62 -16.44 26.55
CA HIS A 386 5.88 -17.69 25.85
C HIS A 386 5.41 -18.92 26.67
N ALA A 387 5.60 -18.92 27.99
CA ALA A 387 5.07 -19.97 28.85
C ALA A 387 3.53 -20.01 28.81
N THR A 388 2.87 -18.84 28.87
CA THR A 388 1.42 -18.72 28.73
C THR A 388 0.93 -19.19 27.36
N PHE A 389 1.62 -18.82 26.28
CA PHE A 389 1.32 -19.32 24.93
C PHE A 389 1.29 -20.85 24.89
N LEU A 390 2.37 -21.51 25.34
CA LEU A 390 2.47 -22.97 25.34
C LEU A 390 1.36 -23.64 26.17
N ARG A 391 0.99 -23.05 27.30
CA ARG A 391 -0.13 -23.55 28.11
C ARG A 391 -1.46 -23.40 27.39
N LEU A 392 -1.71 -22.26 26.74
CA LEU A 392 -2.97 -21.98 26.05
C LEU A 392 -3.11 -22.80 24.75
N GLU A 393 -2.00 -23.10 24.07
CA GLU A 393 -1.96 -24.04 22.95
C GLU A 393 -2.40 -25.45 23.37
N GLY A 394 -2.15 -25.83 24.63
CA GLY A 394 -2.60 -27.11 25.19
C GLY A 394 -1.84 -28.33 24.67
N ASN A 395 -0.79 -28.13 23.84
CA ASN A 395 0.03 -29.20 23.30
C ASN A 395 0.89 -29.86 24.40
N PRO A 396 0.71 -31.17 24.70
CA PRO A 396 1.44 -31.84 25.77
C PRO A 396 2.97 -31.80 25.60
N ARG A 397 3.47 -31.68 24.36
CA ARG A 397 4.92 -31.56 24.08
C ARG A 397 5.51 -30.24 24.61
N GLY A 398 4.68 -29.20 24.79
CA GLY A 398 5.09 -27.89 25.28
C GLY A 398 5.20 -27.78 26.81
N ARG A 399 4.68 -28.76 27.56
CA ARG A 399 4.58 -28.73 29.04
C ARG A 399 5.90 -28.44 29.74
N GLN A 400 6.95 -29.19 29.41
CA GLN A 400 8.26 -29.01 30.03
C GLN A 400 8.88 -27.66 29.66
N ASN A 401 8.70 -27.21 28.42
CA ASN A 401 9.21 -25.92 27.96
C ASN A 401 8.50 -24.76 28.64
N ALA A 402 7.18 -24.86 28.85
CA ALA A 402 6.41 -23.86 29.59
C ALA A 402 6.94 -23.70 31.03
N MET A 403 7.24 -24.81 31.71
CA MET A 403 7.82 -24.78 33.06
C MET A 403 9.21 -24.12 33.07
N ILE A 404 10.09 -24.51 32.14
CA ILE A 404 11.44 -23.91 32.02
C ILE A 404 11.35 -22.40 31.79
N LEU A 405 10.41 -21.96 30.96
CA LEU A 405 10.24 -20.54 30.64
C LEU A 405 9.71 -19.75 31.83
N ILE A 406 8.69 -20.25 32.55
CA ILE A 406 8.18 -19.52 33.71
C ILE A 406 9.21 -19.45 34.85
N ASP A 407 10.01 -20.49 35.04
CA ASP A 407 11.12 -20.47 35.99
C ASP A 407 12.21 -19.46 35.60
N ARG A 408 12.53 -19.34 34.31
CA ARG A 408 13.43 -18.29 33.80
C ARG A 408 12.86 -16.88 33.99
N ALA A 409 11.54 -16.72 33.89
CA ALA A 409 10.88 -15.45 34.19
C ALA A 409 11.02 -15.10 35.68
N LEU A 410 10.74 -16.07 36.57
CA LEU A 410 10.87 -15.91 38.02
C LEU A 410 12.32 -15.66 38.47
N ALA A 411 13.31 -16.29 37.84
CA ALA A 411 14.71 -16.01 38.12
C ALA A 411 15.09 -14.54 37.87
N LYS A 412 14.37 -13.85 36.99
CA LYS A 412 14.54 -12.41 36.70
C LYS A 412 13.65 -11.53 37.57
N GLN A 413 12.50 -12.03 38.02
CA GLN A 413 11.52 -11.31 38.84
C GLN A 413 10.89 -12.26 39.89
N PRO A 414 11.60 -12.59 40.98
CA PRO A 414 11.24 -13.71 41.87
C PRO A 414 9.91 -13.55 42.61
N GLU A 415 9.49 -12.31 42.87
CA GLU A 415 8.32 -11.98 43.69
C GLU A 415 7.13 -11.50 42.86
N ASP A 416 7.18 -11.62 41.53
CA ASP A 416 6.08 -11.17 40.69
C ASP A 416 4.86 -12.13 40.85
N PRO A 417 3.73 -11.63 41.39
CA PRO A 417 2.59 -12.48 41.71
C PRO A 417 1.88 -12.99 40.45
N ALA A 418 2.02 -12.34 39.29
CA ALA A 418 1.48 -12.84 38.03
C ALA A 418 2.27 -14.05 37.52
N LEU A 419 3.60 -14.03 37.67
CA LEU A 419 4.46 -15.16 37.28
C LEU A 419 4.17 -16.40 38.15
N LEU A 420 4.04 -16.21 39.47
CA LEU A 420 3.73 -17.29 40.40
C LEU A 420 2.36 -17.93 40.11
N ARG A 421 1.33 -17.11 39.85
CA ARG A 421 0.00 -17.62 39.46
C ARG A 421 0.04 -18.41 38.16
N GLU A 422 0.82 -17.98 37.18
CA GLU A 422 0.91 -18.69 35.92
C GLU A 422 1.69 -20.00 36.06
N LYS A 423 2.74 -20.03 36.90
CA LYS A 423 3.43 -21.28 37.24
C LYS A 423 2.47 -22.31 37.83
N GLU A 424 1.60 -21.91 38.76
CA GLU A 424 0.57 -22.78 39.32
C GLU A 424 -0.38 -23.32 38.24
N ARG A 425 -0.86 -22.47 37.32
CA ARG A 425 -1.70 -22.91 36.20
C ARG A 425 -0.99 -23.90 35.27
N ILE A 426 0.31 -23.72 35.02
CA ILE A 426 1.11 -24.66 34.23
C ILE A 426 1.24 -26.00 34.99
N MET A 427 1.49 -25.98 36.30
CA MET A 427 1.54 -27.20 37.11
C MET A 427 0.20 -27.96 37.08
N GLN A 428 -0.92 -27.25 37.14
CA GLN A 428 -2.25 -27.85 37.02
C GLN A 428 -2.50 -28.46 35.63
N TRP A 429 -1.99 -27.85 34.56
CA TRP A 429 -2.10 -28.38 33.20
C TRP A 429 -1.19 -29.60 32.94
N ILE A 430 -0.09 -29.72 33.69
CA ILE A 430 0.83 -30.86 33.59
C ILE A 430 0.26 -32.12 34.24
N ARG A 431 -0.44 -31.95 35.37
CA ARG A 431 -1.22 -33.01 36.04
C ARG A 431 -2.33 -33.49 35.11
#